data_AF-A0A1C0V8F4-F1
#
_entry.id   AF-A0A1C0V8F4-F1
#
_cell.length_a   1.000
_cell.length_b   1.000
_cell.length_c   1.000
_cell.angle_alpha   90.00
_cell.angle_beta   90.00
_cell.angle_gamma   90.00
#
_symmetry.space_group_name_H-M   'P 1'
#
loop_
_entity.id
_entity.type
_entity.pdbx_description
1 polymer ?
#
loop_
_entity_poly.entity_id
_entity_poly.type
_entity_poly.pdbx_seq_one_letter_code
_entity_poly.pdbx_strand_id
1 'polypeptide(L)'
;MSLDPAIVDQVYCLLGQLKTRGQIVRHLQTYHGIGRELAGEYWRAAVVQCREDFEGSLEDVRSWITNGLIQAIQGATDSERWEAVFKGYDLLARVQGVTYSYSDMIKELSSNGYSVTQLEIPGLHGQLSADPHAQG
;
A
#
# COMPACT_ATOMS: atom_id res chain seq x y z
N MET A 1 30.75 10.97 4.55
CA MET A 1 30.17 11.81 5.62
C MET A 1 29.35 10.88 6.49
N SER A 2 29.57 10.85 7.80
CA SER A 2 28.78 9.98 8.69
C SER A 2 27.45 10.66 9.01
N LEU A 3 26.35 9.89 8.99
CA LEU A 3 25.04 10.38 9.44
C LEU A 3 25.04 10.54 10.96
N ASP A 4 24.29 11.53 11.47
CA ASP A 4 24.08 11.74 12.90
C ASP A 4 23.13 10.64 13.45
N PRO A 5 23.58 9.78 14.37
CA PRO A 5 22.76 8.71 14.94
C PRO A 5 21.45 9.22 15.58
N ALA A 6 21.46 10.40 16.22
CA ALA A 6 20.27 10.94 16.86
C ALA A 6 19.16 11.27 15.85
N ILE A 7 19.54 11.69 14.64
CA ILE A 7 18.61 11.98 13.55
C ILE A 7 18.12 10.68 12.92
N VAL A 8 18.96 9.65 12.81
CA VAL A 8 18.54 8.30 12.37
C VAL A 8 17.49 7.73 13.32
N ASP A 9 17.73 7.77 14.63
CA ASP A 9 16.77 7.30 15.66
C ASP A 9 15.45 8.08 15.62
N GLN A 10 15.50 9.39 15.35
CA GLN A 10 14.28 10.17 15.19
C GLN A 10 13.50 9.76 13.94
N VAL A 11 14.18 9.51 12.82
CA VAL A 11 13.52 8.98 11.62
C VAL A 11 12.96 7.59 11.86
N TYR A 12 13.66 6.74 12.61
CA TYR A 12 13.18 5.44 13.03
C TYR A 12 11.89 5.54 13.86
N CYS A 13 11.84 6.44 14.84
CA CYS A 13 10.62 6.74 15.59
C CYS A 13 9.47 7.21 14.68
N LEU A 14 9.75 8.05 13.68
CA LEU A 14 8.75 8.51 12.72
C LEU A 14 8.25 7.39 11.79
N LEU A 15 9.11 6.43 11.44
CA LEU A 15 8.72 5.21 10.72
C LEU A 15 7.75 4.37 11.56
N GLY A 16 8.03 4.20 12.86
CA GLY A 16 7.13 3.51 13.80
C GLY A 16 5.76 4.19 13.94
N GLN A 17 5.68 5.50 13.68
CA GLN A 17 4.42 6.26 13.60
C GLN A 17 3.75 6.22 12.21
N LEU A 18 4.22 5.36 11.31
CA LEU A 18 3.72 5.22 9.93
C LEU A 18 3.78 6.52 9.12
N LYS A 19 4.75 7.40 9.41
CA LYS A 19 4.94 8.61 8.59
C LYS A 19 5.51 8.24 7.23
N THR A 20 4.90 8.78 6.18
CA THR A 20 5.40 8.63 4.81
C THR A 20 6.77 9.28 4.64
N ARG A 21 7.56 8.80 3.68
CA ARG A 21 8.85 9.42 3.33
C ARG A 21 8.74 10.93 3.08
N GLY A 22 7.66 11.38 2.43
CA GLY A 22 7.42 12.80 2.20
C GLY A 22 7.22 13.61 3.49
N GLN A 23 6.50 13.04 4.46
CA GLN A 23 6.32 13.66 5.78
C GLN A 23 7.63 13.68 6.57
N ILE A 24 8.42 12.61 6.52
CA ILE A 24 9.74 12.55 7.17
C ILE A 24 10.71 13.57 6.56
N VAL A 25 10.79 13.64 5.23
CA VAL A 25 11.64 14.64 4.55
C VAL A 25 11.24 16.05 4.94
N ARG A 26 9.94 16.36 4.97
CA ARG A 26 9.45 17.67 5.42
C ARG A 26 9.80 17.93 6.88
N HIS A 27 9.71 16.93 7.76
CA HIS A 27 10.11 17.05 9.17
C HIS A 27 11.59 17.41 9.32
N LEU A 28 12.47 16.70 8.60
CA LEU A 28 13.91 16.97 8.65
C LEU A 28 14.27 18.34 8.07
N GLN A 29 13.58 18.79 7.04
CA GLN A 29 13.73 20.14 6.50
C GLN A 29 13.33 21.20 7.53
N THR A 30 12.17 21.03 8.17
CA THR A 30 11.61 22.02 9.10
C THR A 30 12.41 22.10 10.40
N TYR A 31 12.79 20.97 10.98
CA TYR A 31 13.35 20.93 12.34
C TYR A 31 14.87 20.82 12.39
N HIS A 32 15.52 20.41 11.29
CA HIS A 32 16.97 20.20 11.23
C HIS A 32 17.65 20.93 10.08
N GLY A 33 16.89 21.63 9.23
CA GLY A 33 17.45 22.32 8.06
C GLY A 33 18.07 21.37 7.02
N ILE A 34 17.72 20.08 7.05
CA ILE A 34 18.34 19.06 6.21
C ILE A 34 17.74 19.08 4.81
N GLY A 35 18.60 19.19 3.79
CA GLY A 35 18.20 19.12 2.38
C GLY A 35 17.62 17.77 1.97
N ARG A 36 16.84 17.74 0.87
CA ARG A 36 16.08 16.57 0.41
C ARG A 36 16.93 15.31 0.19
N GLU A 37 18.13 15.50 -0.35
CA GLU A 37 19.06 14.40 -0.66
C GLU A 37 19.58 13.73 0.62
N LEU A 38 20.10 14.54 1.55
CA LEU A 38 20.57 14.07 2.85
C LEU A 38 19.42 13.51 3.72
N ALA A 39 18.21 14.09 3.66
CA ALA A 39 17.02 13.50 4.27
C ALA A 39 16.70 12.09 3.71
N GLY A 40 17.01 11.86 2.43
CA GLY A 40 16.91 10.56 1.79
C GLY A 40 17.94 9.55 2.30
N GLU A 41 19.11 10.00 2.76
CA GLU A 41 20.11 9.15 3.41
C GLU A 41 19.69 8.75 4.82
N TYR A 42 19.20 9.70 5.62
CA TYR A 42 18.64 9.41 6.95
C TYR A 42 17.45 8.44 6.88
N TRP A 43 16.55 8.61 5.90
CA TRP A 43 15.48 7.65 5.62
C TRP A 43 16.03 6.25 5.34
N ARG A 44 17.05 6.13 4.48
CA ARG A 44 17.64 4.82 4.12
C ARG A 44 18.28 4.15 5.33
N ALA A 45 19.04 4.89 6.14
CA ALA A 45 19.67 4.37 7.35
C ALA A 45 18.63 3.85 8.35
N ALA A 46 17.59 4.64 8.63
CA ALA A 46 16.53 4.23 9.56
C ALA A 46 15.70 3.03 9.06
N VAL A 47 15.51 2.90 7.74
CA VAL A 47 14.87 1.70 7.15
C VAL A 47 15.74 0.45 7.31
N VAL A 48 17.06 0.58 7.17
CA VAL A 48 17.99 -0.53 7.41
C VAL A 48 17.93 -0.96 8.87
N GLN A 49 18.02 0.00 9.81
CA GLN A 49 17.87 -0.27 11.24
C GLN A 49 16.53 -0.92 11.57
N CYS A 50 15.43 -0.42 11.02
CA CYS A 50 14.10 -1.04 11.18
C CYS A 50 14.04 -2.48 10.70
N ARG A 51 14.75 -2.80 9.61
CA ARG A 51 14.84 -4.16 9.10
C ARG A 51 15.70 -5.06 9.98
N GLU A 52 16.78 -4.53 10.56
CA GLU A 52 17.67 -5.27 11.46
C GLU A 52 17.02 -5.53 12.82
N ASP A 53 16.25 -4.56 13.34
CA ASP A 53 15.50 -4.66 14.60
C ASP A 53 14.19 -5.46 14.46
N PHE A 54 13.75 -5.74 13.22
CA PHE A 54 12.53 -6.51 13.00
C PHE A 54 12.73 -8.00 13.33
N GLU A 55 12.24 -8.41 14.49
CA GLU A 55 12.27 -9.81 14.95
C GLU A 55 11.12 -10.68 14.40
N GLY A 56 10.18 -10.09 13.65
CA GLY A 56 9.03 -10.82 13.10
C GLY A 56 9.36 -11.59 11.81
N SER A 57 8.43 -12.44 11.39
CA SER A 57 8.53 -13.12 10.10
C SER A 57 7.94 -12.26 8.97
N LEU A 58 8.36 -12.52 7.72
CA LEU A 58 7.69 -11.96 6.54
C LEU A 58 6.20 -12.34 6.48
N GLU A 59 5.83 -13.47 7.09
CA GLU A 59 4.45 -13.93 7.18
C GLU A 59 3.63 -13.04 8.13
N ASP A 60 4.22 -12.59 9.24
CA ASP A 60 3.57 -11.64 10.16
C ASP A 60 3.33 -10.30 9.47
N VAL A 61 4.33 -9.79 8.73
CA VAL A 61 4.18 -8.57 7.92
C VAL A 61 3.08 -8.73 6.88
N ARG A 62 3.06 -9.86 6.17
CA ARG A 62 2.02 -10.18 5.18
C ARG A 62 0.65 -10.21 5.85
N SER A 63 0.51 -10.85 7.00
CA SER A 63 -0.73 -10.93 7.79
C SER A 63 -1.22 -9.55 8.20
N TRP A 64 -0.34 -8.68 8.72
CA TRP A 64 -0.71 -7.32 9.11
C TRP A 64 -1.15 -6.47 7.93
N ILE A 65 -0.44 -6.54 6.79
CA ILE A 65 -0.81 -5.83 5.58
C ILE A 65 -2.15 -6.35 5.04
N THR A 66 -2.34 -7.67 5.00
CA THR A 66 -3.60 -8.29 4.59
C THR A 66 -4.77 -7.81 5.46
N ASN A 67 -4.62 -7.82 6.78
CA ASN A 67 -5.67 -7.36 7.69
C ASN A 67 -5.99 -5.86 7.51
N GLY A 68 -4.97 -5.02 7.35
CA GLY A 68 -5.16 -3.59 7.09
C GLY A 68 -5.84 -3.32 5.75
N LEU A 69 -5.49 -4.06 4.70
CA LEU A 69 -6.14 -3.97 3.40
C LEU A 69 -7.60 -4.41 3.45
N ILE A 70 -7.93 -5.51 4.14
CA ILE A 70 -9.31 -5.97 4.31
C ILE A 70 -10.17 -4.91 4.99
N GLN A 71 -9.67 -4.30 6.07
CA GLN A 71 -10.39 -3.21 6.76
C GLN A 71 -10.58 -1.98 5.87
N ALA A 72 -9.57 -1.61 5.09
CA ALA A 72 -9.66 -0.49 4.16
C ALA A 72 -10.65 -0.76 3.02
N ILE A 73 -10.68 -1.99 2.49
CA ILE A 73 -11.65 -2.45 1.49
C ILE A 73 -13.06 -2.36 2.07
N GLN A 74 -13.29 -2.90 3.27
CA GLN A 74 -14.60 -2.83 3.94
C GLN A 74 -15.07 -1.39 4.11
N GLY A 75 -14.23 -0.51 4.67
CA GLY A 75 -14.60 0.91 4.82
C GLY A 75 -14.84 1.63 3.49
N ALA A 76 -14.14 1.24 2.43
CA ALA A 76 -14.39 1.76 1.08
C ALA A 76 -15.70 1.22 0.50
N THR A 77 -16.03 -0.05 0.73
CA THR A 77 -17.29 -0.69 0.32
C THR A 77 -18.48 -0.04 1.02
N ASP A 78 -18.41 0.16 2.34
CA ASP A 78 -19.46 0.82 3.13
C ASP A 78 -19.69 2.27 2.69
N SER A 79 -18.66 2.91 2.13
CA SER A 79 -18.72 4.28 1.60
C SER A 79 -18.97 4.33 0.09
N GLU A 80 -19.25 3.20 -0.56
CA GLU A 80 -19.45 3.07 -2.02
C GLU A 80 -18.30 3.64 -2.87
N ARG A 81 -17.08 3.65 -2.32
CA ARG A 81 -15.86 4.15 -3.00
C ARG A 81 -15.22 3.04 -3.83
N TRP A 82 -15.92 2.59 -4.86
CA TRP A 82 -15.57 1.37 -5.58
C TRP A 82 -14.18 1.36 -6.23
N GLU A 83 -13.67 2.50 -6.71
CA GLU A 83 -12.29 2.59 -7.22
C GLU A 83 -11.26 2.20 -6.14
N ALA A 84 -11.50 2.60 -4.88
CA ALA A 84 -10.65 2.23 -3.75
C ALA A 84 -10.83 0.76 -3.36
N VAL A 85 -12.05 0.22 -3.47
CA VAL A 85 -12.34 -1.22 -3.28
C VAL A 85 -11.52 -2.06 -4.27
N PHE A 86 -11.59 -1.75 -5.57
CA PHE A 86 -10.84 -2.49 -6.59
C PHE A 86 -9.33 -2.36 -6.44
N LYS A 87 -8.82 -1.15 -6.16
CA LYS A 87 -7.40 -0.96 -5.83
C LYS A 87 -6.99 -1.76 -4.59
N GLY A 88 -7.84 -1.84 -3.59
CA GLY A 88 -7.61 -2.63 -2.38
C GLY A 88 -7.48 -4.12 -2.69
N TYR A 89 -8.39 -4.68 -3.50
CA TYR A 89 -8.33 -6.09 -3.91
C TYR A 89 -7.11 -6.40 -4.79
N ASP A 90 -6.70 -5.51 -5.71
CA ASP A 90 -5.45 -5.68 -6.48
C ASP A 90 -4.22 -5.72 -5.56
N LEU A 91 -4.14 -4.79 -4.59
CA LEU A 91 -3.07 -4.78 -3.60
C LEU A 91 -3.07 -6.05 -2.73
N LEU A 92 -4.25 -6.52 -2.32
CA LEU A 92 -4.40 -7.76 -1.55
C LEU A 92 -3.90 -8.97 -2.35
N ALA A 93 -4.23 -9.04 -3.64
CA ALA A 93 -3.75 -10.09 -4.55
C ALA A 93 -2.22 -10.12 -4.59
N ARG A 94 -1.58 -8.97 -4.79
CA ARG A 94 -0.11 -8.83 -4.85
C ARG A 94 0.56 -9.26 -3.56
N VAL A 95 -0.01 -8.90 -2.41
CA VAL A 95 0.50 -9.31 -1.09
C VAL A 95 0.42 -10.82 -0.92
N GLN A 96 -0.64 -11.45 -1.41
CA GLN A 96 -0.87 -12.90 -1.37
C GLN A 96 -0.13 -13.67 -2.48
N GLY A 97 0.44 -12.98 -3.47
CA GLY A 97 1.10 -13.61 -4.62
C GLY A 97 0.13 -14.20 -5.63
N VAL A 98 -1.11 -13.72 -5.67
CA VAL A 98 -2.15 -14.15 -6.60
C VAL A 98 -2.60 -12.99 -7.49
N THR A 99 -3.32 -13.29 -8.56
CA THR A 99 -3.98 -12.31 -9.41
C THR A 99 -5.47 -12.53 -9.34
N TYR A 100 -6.23 -11.55 -8.85
CA TYR A 100 -7.69 -11.55 -8.96
C TYR A 100 -8.07 -10.90 -10.29
N SER A 101 -8.90 -11.57 -11.09
CA SER A 101 -9.49 -10.91 -12.25
C SER A 101 -10.54 -9.91 -11.78
N TYR A 102 -10.75 -8.86 -12.56
CA TYR A 102 -11.81 -7.87 -12.28
C TYR A 102 -13.19 -8.53 -12.20
N SER A 103 -13.44 -9.55 -13.02
CA SER A 103 -14.65 -10.33 -13.01
C SER A 103 -14.85 -11.11 -11.70
N ASP A 104 -13.77 -11.65 -11.12
CA ASP A 104 -13.85 -12.35 -9.83
C ASP A 104 -14.17 -11.37 -8.69
N MET A 105 -13.56 -10.18 -8.71
CA MET A 105 -13.85 -9.13 -7.73
C MET A 105 -15.32 -8.66 -7.81
N ILE A 106 -15.86 -8.46 -9.02
CA ILE A 106 -17.28 -8.10 -9.20
C ILE A 106 -18.20 -9.21 -8.69
N LYS A 107 -17.90 -10.47 -9.01
CA LYS A 107 -18.70 -11.62 -8.55
C LYS A 107 -18.75 -11.67 -7.02
N GLU A 108 -17.61 -11.53 -6.37
CA GLU A 108 -17.50 -11.54 -4.90
C GLU A 108 -18.32 -10.41 -4.26
N LEU A 109 -18.23 -9.19 -4.80
CA LEU A 109 -19.01 -8.07 -4.29
C LEU A 109 -20.52 -8.27 -4.51
N SER A 110 -20.91 -8.79 -5.67
CA SER A 110 -22.31 -9.05 -6.01
C SER A 110 -22.90 -10.16 -5.14
N SER A 111 -22.14 -11.23 -4.85
CA SER A 111 -22.58 -12.30 -3.94
C SER A 111 -22.76 -11.84 -2.50
N ASN A 112 -22.03 -10.79 -2.11
CA ASN A 112 -22.17 -10.15 -0.80
C ASN A 112 -23.26 -9.05 -0.77
N GLY A 113 -24.08 -8.93 -1.82
CA GLY A 113 -25.26 -8.06 -1.86
C GLY A 113 -24.98 -6.62 -2.26
N TYR A 114 -23.77 -6.31 -2.72
CA TYR A 114 -23.40 -4.97 -3.16
C TYR A 114 -23.77 -4.75 -4.64
N SER A 115 -24.46 -3.65 -4.93
CA SER A 115 -24.77 -3.24 -6.30
C SER A 115 -23.58 -2.53 -6.92
N VAL A 116 -22.68 -3.30 -7.54
CA VAL A 116 -21.58 -2.75 -8.34
C VAL A 116 -22.12 -2.40 -9.73
N THR A 117 -22.60 -1.17 -9.91
CA THR A 117 -22.83 -0.64 -11.26
C THR A 117 -21.50 -0.63 -12.01
N GLN A 118 -21.51 -0.92 -13.32
CA GLN A 118 -20.30 -0.90 -14.16
C GLN A 118 -19.53 0.40 -13.93
N LEU A 119 -18.45 0.33 -13.16
CA LEU A 119 -17.56 1.46 -12.99
C LEU A 119 -16.69 1.52 -14.22
N GLU A 120 -16.93 2.55 -15.02
CA GLU A 120 -15.94 3.01 -16.00
C GLU A 120 -14.75 3.58 -15.22
N ILE A 121 -13.84 2.72 -14.77
CA ILE A 121 -12.58 3.15 -14.16
C ILE A 121 -11.64 3.53 -15.32
N PRO A 122 -11.32 4.83 -15.50
CA PRO A 122 -10.46 5.25 -16.60
C PRO A 122 -9.06 4.65 -16.43
N GLY A 123 -8.60 3.90 -17.44
CA GLY A 123 -7.31 3.19 -17.42
C GLY A 123 -7.40 1.67 -17.31
N LEU A 124 -8.58 1.09 -17.07
CA LEU A 124 -8.79 -0.38 -17.03
C LEU A 124 -9.41 -0.98 -18.31
N HIS A 125 -9.90 -0.16 -19.24
CA HIS A 125 -10.50 -0.63 -20.51
C HIS A 125 -9.52 -1.38 -21.44
N GLY A 126 -8.21 -1.29 -21.19
CA GLY A 126 -7.20 -1.92 -22.04
C GLY A 126 -7.00 -3.42 -21.85
N GLN A 127 -7.57 -4.04 -20.80
CA GLN A 127 -7.36 -5.48 -20.51
C GLN A 127 -8.58 -6.37 -20.78
N LEU A 128 -9.77 -5.80 -21.00
CA LEU A 128 -10.98 -6.57 -21.36
C LEU A 128 -11.07 -6.92 -22.86
N SER A 129 -10.11 -6.50 -23.68
CA SER A 129 -10.12 -6.73 -25.14
C SER A 129 -9.10 -7.78 -25.62
N ALA A 130 -8.49 -8.54 -24.70
CA ALA A 130 -7.45 -9.51 -25.02
C ALA A 130 -7.79 -10.95 -24.57
N ASP A 131 -9.07 -11.32 -24.51
CA ASP A 131 -9.48 -12.71 -24.31
C ASP A 131 -10.06 -13.30 -25.61
N PRO A 132 -9.29 -14.09 -26.38
CA PRO A 132 -9.75 -14.70 -27.63
C PRO A 132 -10.61 -15.95 -27.42
N HIS A 133 -11.00 -16.31 -26.20
CA HIS A 133 -11.69 -17.57 -25.90
C HIS A 133 -13.18 -17.46 -25.53
N ALA A 134 -13.89 -16.49 -26.11
CA ALA A 134 -15.35 -16.42 -26.03
C ALA A 134 -16.02 -16.62 -27.40
N GLN A 135 -15.75 -17.75 -28.06
CA GLN A 135 -16.68 -18.36 -29.03
C GLN A 135 -16.62 -19.89 -28.91
N GLY A 136 -17.72 -20.48 -28.44
CA GLY A 136 -17.98 -21.90 -28.32
C GLY A 136 -19.39 -22.11 -27.82
#